data_AF-A0AAV7JFF5-F1
#
_entry.id   AF-A0AAV7JFF5-F1
#
_cell.length_a   1.000
_cell.length_b   1.000
_cell.length_c   1.000
_cell.angle_alpha   90.00
_cell.angle_beta   90.00
_cell.angle_gamma   90.00
#
_symmetry.space_group_name_H-M   'P 1'
#
loop_
_entity.id
_entity.type
_entity.pdbx_description
1 polymer ?
#
loop_
_entity_poly.entity_id
_entity_poly.type
_entity_poly.pdbx_seq_one_letter_code
_entity_poly.pdbx_strand_id
1 'polypeptide(L)'
;MQPQQIFNSFAQNFRWESVSSFYLLSSTDERPAKVPKMDFSHITNLKCSGMSLSNKQLKVVTRIIRDVGAPCPSMDSYYRERHLLCDEIFECIQIELDYSKEKYKSEFRNSWIVRCCNIDALIEKIFNISGEISVHDLHFKLGLDFGRGFSKLLMCLQDDNSVDKLVYLWVTSAPECNYNFSVMLQDDQIKRLMEEYNVSFTVDLKAASYCLGIMNGRHPCIWCTWDNRRGLDSVQWEERSSAHHLEMFQNLQDMYQGDSKNHAIDCDGIEDRQALNVWLVDFMQMFNLPELHLLLGIGQKLYDAILITMSEDEKEHHEAILKKLNIHRSAYNGGAFEGNAMRKITKEVLELGFPKSNSSYITLVKFRDVVDSCFGKHIKGDFKMAVYHFEQSFKQSGLSCSTKVHVLCRHLIPFITNYLPDGMGLGSVSEQAFESAHSRFGRVWETKYKCQEENEKFPECLLNTVSDVNFVNFINKS
;
A
#
# COMPACT_ATOMS: atom_id res chain seq x y z
N MET A 1 -12.73 -32.02 -12.54
CA MET A 1 -14.20 -31.93 -12.35
C MET A 1 -14.88 -32.04 -13.71
N GLN A 2 -15.97 -32.80 -13.78
CA GLN A 2 -16.84 -32.81 -14.96
C GLN A 2 -17.52 -31.43 -15.11
N PRO A 3 -17.81 -30.95 -16.34
CA PRO A 3 -18.44 -29.63 -16.56
C PRO A 3 -19.68 -29.37 -15.71
N GLN A 4 -20.50 -30.41 -15.50
CA GLN A 4 -21.69 -30.37 -14.65
C GLN A 4 -21.38 -30.06 -13.18
N GLN A 5 -20.28 -30.62 -12.64
CA GLN A 5 -19.88 -30.38 -11.25
C GLN A 5 -19.37 -28.94 -11.06
N ILE A 6 -18.70 -28.39 -12.08
CA ILE A 6 -18.21 -26.99 -12.07
C ILE A 6 -19.41 -26.06 -12.09
N PHE A 7 -20.40 -26.35 -12.94
CA PHE A 7 -21.63 -25.56 -13.05
C PHE A 7 -22.51 -25.65 -11.79
N ASN A 8 -22.61 -26.81 -11.15
CA ASN A 8 -23.38 -26.96 -9.90
C ASN A 8 -22.71 -26.22 -8.73
N SER A 9 -21.38 -26.26 -8.64
CA SER A 9 -20.64 -25.46 -7.66
C SER A 9 -20.77 -23.95 -7.93
N PHE A 10 -20.85 -23.56 -9.20
CA PHE A 10 -21.14 -22.19 -9.63
C PHE A 10 -22.54 -21.72 -9.20
N ALA A 11 -23.59 -22.48 -9.51
CA ALA A 11 -24.97 -22.14 -9.17
C ALA A 11 -25.20 -21.98 -7.65
N GLN A 12 -24.54 -22.82 -6.83
CA GLN A 12 -24.59 -22.73 -5.37
C GLN A 12 -23.93 -21.46 -4.83
N ASN A 13 -22.77 -21.07 -5.36
CA ASN A 13 -22.03 -19.88 -4.88
C ASN A 13 -22.74 -18.56 -5.22
N PHE A 14 -23.53 -18.52 -6.30
CA PHE A 14 -24.25 -17.31 -6.73
C PHE A 14 -25.71 -17.26 -6.29
N ARG A 15 -26.15 -18.19 -5.40
CA ARG A 15 -27.56 -18.33 -4.97
C ARG A 15 -28.54 -18.37 -6.15
N TRP A 16 -28.18 -19.07 -7.22
CA TRP A 16 -29.13 -19.38 -8.29
C TRP A 16 -30.04 -20.49 -7.78
N GLU A 17 -31.08 -20.13 -7.02
CA GLU A 17 -31.90 -21.06 -6.22
C GLU A 17 -32.74 -22.05 -7.04
N SER A 18 -32.73 -22.03 -8.38
CA SER A 18 -33.47 -23.04 -9.16
C SER A 18 -32.88 -23.31 -10.54
N VAL A 19 -31.85 -24.17 -10.61
CA VAL A 19 -31.35 -24.69 -11.89
C VAL A 19 -31.72 -26.16 -12.11
N SER A 20 -32.19 -26.87 -11.07
CA SER A 20 -32.83 -28.18 -11.25
C SER A 20 -34.06 -28.11 -12.17
N SER A 21 -34.70 -26.95 -12.27
CA SER A 21 -35.85 -26.70 -13.15
C SER A 21 -35.46 -26.43 -14.62
N PHE A 22 -34.25 -25.92 -14.90
CA PHE A 22 -33.90 -25.41 -16.24
C PHE A 22 -33.64 -26.50 -17.29
N TYR A 23 -33.15 -27.67 -16.88
CA TYR A 23 -32.98 -28.82 -17.79
C TYR A 23 -34.25 -29.66 -17.96
N LEU A 24 -35.28 -29.45 -17.12
CA LEU A 24 -36.59 -30.08 -17.26
C LEU A 24 -37.58 -29.25 -18.10
N LEU A 25 -37.24 -27.98 -18.41
CA LEU A 25 -38.09 -27.06 -19.17
C LEU A 25 -37.86 -27.12 -20.71
N SER A 26 -37.22 -28.17 -21.23
CA SER A 26 -37.19 -28.41 -22.69
C SER A 26 -38.55 -28.87 -23.27
N SER A 27 -39.62 -28.85 -22.47
CA SER A 27 -40.96 -29.32 -22.87
C SER A 27 -42.12 -28.36 -22.57
N THR A 28 -41.88 -27.16 -22.04
CA THR A 28 -42.96 -26.19 -21.79
C THR A 28 -42.54 -24.77 -22.17
N ASP A 29 -43.36 -24.15 -23.01
CA ASP A 29 -43.25 -22.82 -23.65
C ASP A 29 -43.24 -21.61 -22.67
N GLU A 30 -42.87 -21.80 -21.41
CA GLU A 30 -42.78 -20.71 -20.44
C GLU A 30 -41.41 -20.05 -20.52
N ARG A 31 -41.40 -18.79 -20.98
CA ARG A 31 -40.19 -17.97 -21.03
C ARG A 31 -39.56 -17.91 -19.63
N PRO A 32 -38.28 -18.28 -19.46
CA PRO A 32 -37.63 -18.19 -18.17
C PRO A 32 -37.64 -16.76 -17.65
N ALA A 33 -37.79 -16.63 -16.33
CA ALA A 33 -37.57 -15.38 -15.61
C ALA A 33 -36.25 -14.73 -16.07
N LYS A 34 -36.24 -13.39 -16.22
CA LYS A 34 -35.09 -12.61 -16.72
C LYS A 34 -33.77 -13.14 -16.13
N VAL A 35 -32.99 -13.81 -16.96
CA VAL A 35 -31.67 -14.32 -16.58
C VAL A 35 -30.78 -13.11 -16.25
N PRO A 36 -30.11 -13.08 -15.09
CA PRO A 36 -29.21 -11.99 -14.74
C PRO A 36 -28.14 -11.83 -15.83
N LYS A 37 -27.92 -10.59 -16.28
CA LYS A 37 -26.83 -10.27 -17.20
C LYS A 37 -25.52 -10.53 -16.47
N MET A 38 -24.64 -11.34 -17.05
CA MET A 38 -23.27 -11.48 -16.57
C MET A 38 -22.35 -10.55 -17.35
N ASP A 39 -21.64 -9.70 -16.62
CA ASP A 39 -20.53 -8.91 -17.15
C ASP A 39 -19.18 -9.59 -16.86
N PHE A 40 -18.10 -8.92 -17.23
CA PHE A 40 -16.75 -9.41 -16.97
C PHE A 40 -16.40 -9.50 -15.48
N SER A 41 -17.03 -8.73 -14.59
CA SER A 41 -16.76 -8.76 -13.15
C SER A 41 -17.15 -10.11 -12.56
N HIS A 42 -18.25 -10.69 -13.05
CA HIS A 42 -18.68 -12.04 -12.71
C HIS A 42 -17.68 -13.11 -13.17
N ILE A 43 -17.14 -12.98 -14.38
CA ILE A 43 -16.12 -13.91 -14.93
C ILE A 43 -14.80 -13.82 -14.14
N THR A 44 -14.44 -12.60 -13.72
CA THR A 44 -13.21 -12.33 -13.00
C THR A 44 -13.31 -12.82 -11.56
N ASN A 45 -14.46 -12.63 -10.92
CA ASN A 45 -14.78 -13.21 -9.62
C ASN A 45 -14.67 -14.73 -9.66
N LEU A 46 -15.11 -15.41 -10.72
CA LEU A 46 -14.92 -16.86 -10.87
C LEU A 46 -13.46 -17.31 -10.87
N LYS A 47 -12.54 -16.49 -11.41
CA LYS A 47 -11.09 -16.77 -11.34
C LYS A 47 -10.49 -16.44 -9.98
N CYS A 48 -11.05 -15.46 -9.27
CA CYS A 48 -10.48 -14.92 -8.04
C CYS A 48 -11.05 -15.55 -6.76
N SER A 49 -12.27 -16.09 -6.78
CA SER A 49 -13.04 -16.56 -5.61
C SER A 49 -12.81 -18.04 -5.26
N GLY A 50 -11.60 -18.56 -5.47
CA GLY A 50 -11.20 -19.91 -5.01
C GLY A 50 -11.58 -21.07 -5.94
N MET A 51 -12.36 -20.85 -7.00
CA MET A 51 -12.47 -21.79 -8.11
C MET A 51 -11.32 -21.52 -9.08
N SER A 52 -10.14 -22.09 -8.85
CA SER A 52 -8.96 -21.94 -9.73
C SER A 52 -9.20 -22.61 -11.11
N LEU A 53 -10.13 -22.07 -11.90
CA LEU A 53 -10.51 -22.61 -13.20
C LEU A 53 -9.43 -22.27 -14.22
N SER A 54 -8.92 -23.30 -14.89
CA SER A 54 -8.05 -23.14 -16.05
C SER A 54 -8.77 -22.39 -17.19
N ASN A 55 -8.02 -21.80 -18.11
CA ASN A 55 -8.60 -21.10 -19.28
C ASN A 55 -9.53 -22.01 -20.11
N LYS A 56 -9.24 -23.32 -20.19
CA LYS A 56 -10.12 -24.31 -20.84
C LYS A 56 -11.44 -24.46 -20.08
N GLN A 57 -11.39 -24.54 -18.75
CA GLN A 57 -12.60 -24.62 -17.91
C GLN A 57 -13.42 -23.32 -17.97
N LEU A 58 -12.77 -22.16 -17.99
CA LEU A 58 -13.48 -20.88 -18.14
C LEU A 58 -14.20 -20.78 -19.49
N LYS A 59 -13.58 -21.26 -20.57
CA LYS A 59 -14.21 -21.35 -21.90
C LYS A 59 -15.43 -22.28 -21.89
N VAL A 60 -15.37 -23.37 -21.14
CA VAL A 60 -16.51 -24.29 -20.97
C VAL A 60 -17.63 -23.62 -20.17
N VAL A 61 -17.31 -22.97 -19.05
CA VAL A 61 -18.30 -22.27 -18.20
C VAL A 61 -18.97 -21.12 -18.95
N THR A 62 -18.20 -20.25 -19.60
CA THR A 62 -18.74 -19.14 -20.41
C THR A 62 -19.59 -19.63 -21.58
N ARG A 63 -19.24 -20.76 -22.20
CA ARG A 63 -20.07 -21.42 -23.22
C ARG A 63 -21.38 -21.92 -22.63
N ILE A 64 -21.34 -22.68 -21.54
CA ILE A 64 -22.54 -23.19 -20.85
C ILE A 64 -23.47 -22.03 -20.46
N ILE A 65 -22.91 -20.92 -19.96
CA ILE A 65 -23.69 -19.75 -19.56
C ILE A 65 -24.35 -19.05 -20.77
N ARG A 66 -23.65 -18.99 -21.91
CA ARG A 66 -24.24 -18.49 -23.16
C ARG A 66 -25.33 -19.41 -23.70
N ASP A 67 -25.12 -20.72 -23.60
CA ASP A 67 -26.06 -21.74 -24.07
C ASP A 67 -27.37 -21.71 -23.26
N VAL A 68 -27.34 -21.27 -21.99
CA VAL A 68 -28.55 -21.02 -21.17
C VAL A 68 -29.17 -19.62 -21.39
N GLY A 69 -28.75 -18.91 -22.43
CA GLY A 69 -29.34 -17.63 -22.85
C GLY A 69 -28.93 -16.41 -22.03
N ALA A 70 -27.95 -16.54 -21.12
CA ALA A 70 -27.40 -15.40 -20.41
C ALA A 70 -26.46 -14.60 -21.35
N PRO A 71 -26.60 -13.27 -21.46
CA PRO A 71 -25.58 -12.45 -22.10
C PRO A 71 -24.29 -12.61 -21.30
N CYS A 72 -23.27 -13.19 -21.94
CA CYS A 72 -21.96 -13.44 -21.35
C CYS A 72 -20.88 -13.09 -22.36
N PRO A 73 -19.94 -12.20 -22.03
CA PRO A 73 -18.84 -11.85 -22.92
C PRO A 73 -18.09 -13.09 -23.39
N SER A 74 -17.62 -13.09 -24.65
CA SER A 74 -16.76 -14.18 -25.08
C SER A 74 -15.40 -14.09 -24.39
N MET A 75 -14.80 -15.23 -24.07
CA MET A 75 -13.41 -15.27 -23.63
C MET A 75 -12.47 -14.61 -24.64
N ASP A 76 -12.80 -14.66 -25.92
CA ASP A 76 -12.02 -13.99 -26.96
C ASP A 76 -12.21 -12.46 -26.92
N SER A 77 -13.35 -11.94 -26.44
CA SER A 77 -13.52 -10.51 -26.10
C SER A 77 -12.69 -10.14 -24.87
N TYR A 78 -12.75 -10.96 -23.81
CA TYR A 78 -11.94 -10.80 -22.59
C TYR A 78 -10.45 -10.70 -22.93
N TYR A 79 -9.93 -11.64 -23.72
CA TYR A 79 -8.53 -11.66 -24.10
C TYR A 79 -8.17 -10.49 -25.02
N ARG A 80 -9.06 -10.13 -25.96
CA ARG A 80 -8.83 -8.96 -26.82
C ARG A 80 -8.76 -7.67 -26.02
N GLU A 81 -9.72 -7.40 -25.14
CA GLU A 81 -9.70 -6.22 -24.28
C GLU A 81 -8.48 -6.20 -23.36
N ARG A 82 -8.11 -7.36 -22.80
CA ARG A 82 -6.87 -7.50 -22.02
C ARG A 82 -5.63 -7.15 -22.86
N HIS A 83 -5.50 -7.69 -24.07
CA HIS A 83 -4.34 -7.44 -24.93
C HIS A 83 -4.28 -5.97 -25.38
N LEU A 84 -5.42 -5.39 -25.75
CA LEU A 84 -5.53 -3.96 -26.07
C LEU A 84 -5.08 -3.08 -24.90
N LEU A 85 -5.35 -3.50 -23.67
CA LEU A 85 -4.89 -2.79 -22.49
C LEU A 85 -3.38 -2.94 -22.23
N CYS A 86 -2.75 -4.03 -22.68
CA CYS A 86 -1.31 -4.22 -22.58
C CYS A 86 -0.60 -3.31 -23.59
N ASP A 87 -0.91 -3.49 -24.87
CA ASP A 87 -0.06 -3.02 -25.96
C ASP A 87 -0.09 -1.49 -26.12
N GLU A 88 -1.15 -0.82 -25.65
CA GLU A 88 -1.32 0.63 -25.76
C GLU A 88 -0.87 1.41 -24.52
N ILE A 89 -0.78 0.76 -23.35
CA ILE A 89 -0.66 1.45 -22.05
C ILE A 89 0.55 1.00 -21.26
N PHE A 90 0.99 -0.25 -21.44
CA PHE A 90 2.12 -0.80 -20.71
C PHE A 90 3.17 -1.33 -21.66
N GLU A 91 4.43 -1.03 -21.36
CA GLU A 91 5.54 -1.61 -22.09
C GLU A 91 6.51 -2.29 -21.13
N CYS A 92 7.25 -3.26 -21.66
CA CYS A 92 8.33 -3.91 -20.93
C CYS A 92 9.67 -3.53 -21.58
N ILE A 93 10.53 -2.88 -20.80
CA ILE A 93 11.83 -2.38 -21.27
C ILE A 93 12.93 -2.82 -20.31
N GLN A 94 14.18 -2.77 -20.78
CA GLN A 94 15.35 -2.93 -19.92
C GLN A 94 15.89 -1.56 -19.52
N ILE A 95 16.16 -1.38 -18.24
CA ILE A 95 16.85 -0.21 -17.71
C ILE A 95 17.91 -0.65 -16.71
N GLU A 96 18.91 0.19 -16.48
CA GLU A 96 19.94 -0.05 -15.47
C GLU A 96 19.38 0.22 -14.07
N LEU A 97 19.45 -0.77 -13.18
CA LEU A 97 19.01 -0.69 -11.79
C LEU A 97 20.11 -1.21 -10.86
N ASP A 98 20.13 -0.72 -9.62
CA ASP A 98 21.08 -1.13 -8.59
C ASP A 98 20.56 -2.37 -7.84
N TYR A 99 21.37 -3.43 -7.84
CA TYR A 99 21.15 -4.70 -7.14
C TYR A 99 22.02 -4.84 -5.89
N SER A 100 22.65 -3.76 -5.45
CA SER A 100 23.50 -3.77 -4.26
C SER A 100 22.76 -4.32 -3.04
N LYS A 101 23.25 -5.45 -2.52
CA LYS A 101 22.81 -6.01 -1.24
C LYS A 101 23.56 -5.39 -0.05
N GLU A 102 24.73 -4.82 -0.33
CA GLU A 102 25.59 -4.17 0.64
C GLU A 102 25.62 -2.68 0.36
N LYS A 103 25.47 -1.87 1.41
CA LYS A 103 25.35 -0.40 1.35
C LYS A 103 26.50 0.32 0.61
N TYR A 104 27.61 -0.37 0.30
CA TYR A 104 28.86 0.23 -0.20
C TYR A 104 29.40 -0.40 -1.49
N LYS A 105 28.63 -1.29 -2.12
CA LYS A 105 29.03 -1.88 -3.39
C LYS A 105 27.84 -1.85 -4.33
N SER A 106 27.74 -0.77 -5.10
CA SER A 106 26.76 -0.65 -6.17
C SER A 106 26.97 -1.77 -7.18
N GLU A 107 25.89 -2.44 -7.54
CA GLU A 107 25.89 -3.50 -8.53
C GLU A 107 24.81 -3.20 -9.55
N PHE A 108 25.18 -2.45 -10.58
CA PHE A 108 24.26 -2.06 -11.63
C PHE A 108 24.06 -3.21 -12.61
N ARG A 109 22.80 -3.51 -12.94
CA ARG A 109 22.40 -4.53 -13.90
C ARG A 109 21.25 -4.00 -14.74
N ASN A 110 21.24 -4.36 -16.02
CA ASN A 110 20.05 -4.18 -16.84
C ASN A 110 18.98 -5.14 -16.35
N SER A 111 17.88 -4.58 -15.86
CA SER A 111 16.72 -5.33 -15.39
C SER A 111 15.49 -4.97 -16.21
N TRP A 112 14.61 -5.95 -16.34
CA TRP A 112 13.31 -5.75 -16.96
C TRP A 112 12.38 -5.00 -16.02
N ILE A 113 11.75 -3.97 -16.56
CA ILE A 113 10.67 -3.27 -15.90
C ILE A 113 9.43 -3.34 -16.77
N VAL A 114 8.27 -3.29 -16.14
CA VAL A 114 7.02 -2.95 -16.81
C VAL A 114 6.62 -1.57 -16.33
N ARG A 115 6.41 -0.65 -17.26
CA ARG A 115 5.98 0.72 -16.97
C ARG A 115 4.76 1.11 -17.77
N CYS A 116 3.97 2.03 -17.23
CA CYS A 116 2.92 2.71 -17.98
C CYS A 116 3.57 3.67 -18.97
N CYS A 117 3.33 3.49 -20.28
CA CYS A 117 3.85 4.36 -21.33
C CYS A 117 2.84 5.44 -21.78
N ASN A 118 1.59 5.36 -21.31
CA ASN A 118 0.54 6.32 -21.64
C ASN A 118 -0.38 6.55 -20.43
N ILE A 119 0.02 7.48 -19.56
CA ILE A 119 -0.71 7.75 -18.31
C ILE A 119 -2.11 8.32 -18.57
N ASP A 120 -2.28 9.14 -19.60
CA ASP A 120 -3.59 9.73 -19.93
C ASP A 120 -4.57 8.66 -20.38
N ALA A 121 -4.16 7.77 -21.28
CA ALA A 121 -5.03 6.67 -21.72
C ALA A 121 -5.37 5.72 -20.57
N LEU A 122 -4.44 5.50 -19.64
CA LEU A 122 -4.70 4.73 -18.43
C LEU A 122 -5.77 5.41 -17.58
N ILE A 123 -5.56 6.70 -17.28
CA ILE A 123 -6.45 7.57 -16.52
C ILE A 123 -7.84 7.60 -17.20
N GLU A 124 -7.94 7.92 -18.47
CA GLU A 124 -9.19 7.91 -19.23
C GLU A 124 -9.90 6.55 -19.16
N LYS A 125 -9.19 5.42 -19.26
CA LYS A 125 -9.81 4.09 -19.09
C LYS A 125 -10.26 3.84 -17.65
N ILE A 126 -9.60 4.42 -16.65
CA ILE A 126 -10.08 4.43 -15.26
C ILE A 126 -11.33 5.34 -15.10
N PHE A 127 -11.40 6.46 -15.83
CA PHE A 127 -12.37 7.56 -15.63
C PHE A 127 -13.59 7.57 -16.56
N ASN A 128 -13.53 6.91 -17.72
CA ASN A 128 -14.68 6.74 -18.63
C ASN A 128 -15.86 5.97 -17.98
N ILE A 129 -15.76 5.70 -16.69
CA ILE A 129 -16.73 5.06 -15.81
C ILE A 129 -17.48 6.09 -14.94
N SER A 130 -16.95 7.29 -14.67
CA SER A 130 -17.50 8.23 -13.68
C SER A 130 -18.31 9.42 -14.23
N GLY A 131 -18.29 9.66 -15.54
CA GLY A 131 -19.28 10.47 -16.28
C GLY A 131 -19.42 11.98 -16.00
N GLU A 132 -18.96 12.53 -14.87
CA GLU A 132 -19.36 13.89 -14.46
C GLU A 132 -18.27 14.77 -13.79
N ILE A 133 -17.06 14.26 -13.55
CA ILE A 133 -15.98 15.01 -12.86
C ILE A 133 -14.77 15.18 -13.80
N SER A 134 -14.21 16.40 -13.85
CA SER A 134 -12.96 16.66 -14.58
C SER A 134 -11.82 15.86 -13.95
N VAL A 135 -11.00 15.24 -14.78
CA VAL A 135 -9.86 14.43 -14.33
C VAL A 135 -8.87 15.22 -13.45
N HIS A 136 -8.76 16.52 -13.67
CA HIS A 136 -7.86 17.40 -12.91
C HIS A 136 -8.39 17.76 -11.52
N ASP A 137 -9.68 17.56 -11.26
CA ASP A 137 -10.28 17.79 -9.93
C ASP A 137 -10.06 16.59 -9.00
N LEU A 138 -9.42 15.53 -9.49
CA LEU A 138 -9.22 14.28 -8.77
C LEU A 138 -7.87 14.24 -8.09
N HIS A 139 -7.87 13.75 -6.85
CA HIS A 139 -6.65 13.48 -6.11
C HIS A 139 -6.28 12.00 -6.25
N PHE A 140 -5.07 11.75 -6.76
CA PHE A 140 -4.46 10.43 -6.83
C PHE A 140 -3.54 10.19 -5.65
N LYS A 141 -3.57 8.96 -5.13
CA LYS A 141 -2.60 8.45 -4.16
C LYS A 141 -1.63 7.53 -4.89
N LEU A 142 -0.35 7.76 -4.70
CA LEU A 142 0.74 6.89 -5.11
C LEU A 142 1.23 6.07 -3.92
N GLY A 143 1.35 4.77 -4.10
CA GLY A 143 1.95 3.85 -3.13
C GLY A 143 3.20 3.20 -3.69
N LEU A 144 4.16 2.93 -2.82
CA LEU A 144 5.41 2.26 -3.13
C LEU A 144 5.50 0.99 -2.30
N ASP A 145 5.89 -0.10 -2.95
CA ASP A 145 5.55 -1.45 -2.49
C ASP A 145 6.71 -2.44 -2.80
N PHE A 146 7.43 -2.93 -1.77
CA PHE A 146 8.71 -3.69 -1.93
C PHE A 146 8.72 -5.16 -1.47
N GLY A 147 7.62 -5.68 -0.97
CA GLY A 147 7.45 -7.08 -0.61
C GLY A 147 7.46 -8.09 -1.78
N ARG A 148 7.87 -9.31 -1.42
CA ARG A 148 7.89 -10.53 -2.27
C ARG A 148 8.81 -10.47 -3.49
N GLY A 149 9.90 -9.71 -3.40
CA GLY A 149 10.93 -9.67 -4.43
C GLY A 149 10.58 -8.81 -5.65
N PHE A 150 9.62 -7.89 -5.50
CA PHE A 150 9.26 -6.93 -6.53
C PHE A 150 9.08 -5.55 -5.93
N SER A 151 9.65 -4.55 -6.59
CA SER A 151 9.44 -3.13 -6.36
C SER A 151 8.31 -2.64 -7.27
N LYS A 152 7.27 -2.01 -6.73
CA LYS A 152 6.16 -1.48 -7.54
C LYS A 152 5.78 -0.06 -7.14
N LEU A 153 5.37 0.72 -8.13
CA LEU A 153 4.60 1.96 -8.00
C LEU A 153 3.14 1.68 -8.32
N LEU A 154 2.27 2.07 -7.42
CA LEU A 154 0.83 1.84 -7.47
C LEU A 154 0.10 3.17 -7.42
N MET A 155 -1.06 3.25 -8.07
CA MET A 155 -1.92 4.43 -8.07
C MET A 155 -3.36 4.06 -7.71
N CYS A 156 -4.03 4.87 -6.90
CA CYS A 156 -5.49 4.85 -6.76
C CYS A 156 -6.06 6.25 -6.55
N LEU A 157 -7.38 6.36 -6.53
CA LEU A 157 -8.09 7.59 -6.17
C LEU A 157 -8.11 7.77 -4.65
N GLN A 158 -8.03 9.02 -4.17
CA GLN A 158 -7.93 9.32 -2.73
C GLN A 158 -9.10 8.77 -1.91
N ASP A 159 -10.34 8.90 -2.38
CA ASP A 159 -11.52 8.39 -1.69
C ASP A 159 -11.65 6.87 -1.71
N ASP A 160 -10.72 6.19 -2.39
CA ASP A 160 -10.73 4.76 -2.57
C ASP A 160 -9.56 4.07 -1.87
N ASN A 161 -9.89 3.37 -0.79
CA ASN A 161 -8.97 2.47 -0.09
C ASN A 161 -9.21 1.00 -0.48
N SER A 162 -9.97 0.74 -1.55
CA SER A 162 -10.16 -0.61 -2.05
C SER A 162 -8.94 -1.11 -2.84
N VAL A 163 -8.46 -2.29 -2.47
CA VAL A 163 -7.41 -3.02 -3.19
C VAL A 163 -7.80 -3.29 -4.65
N ASP A 164 -9.10 -3.40 -4.92
CA ASP A 164 -9.65 -3.69 -6.24
C ASP A 164 -9.62 -2.51 -7.20
N LYS A 165 -9.08 -1.38 -6.77
CA LYS A 165 -9.03 -0.14 -7.56
C LYS A 165 -7.64 0.45 -7.70
N LEU A 166 -6.63 -0.27 -7.23
CA LEU A 166 -5.22 0.04 -7.41
C LEU A 166 -4.79 -0.22 -8.85
N VAL A 167 -3.85 0.55 -9.35
CA VAL A 167 -3.30 0.37 -10.69
C VAL A 167 -1.78 0.38 -10.60
N TYR A 168 -1.16 -0.66 -11.15
CA TYR A 168 0.29 -0.81 -11.17
C TYR A 168 0.81 0.03 -12.32
N LEU A 169 1.63 1.04 -12.00
CA LEU A 169 2.22 1.96 -12.96
C LEU A 169 3.63 1.53 -13.35
N TRP A 170 4.37 0.95 -12.41
CA TRP A 170 5.77 0.59 -12.59
C TRP A 170 6.10 -0.65 -11.76
N VAL A 171 6.76 -1.65 -12.32
CA VAL A 171 7.09 -2.91 -11.63
C VAL A 171 8.44 -3.46 -12.08
N THR A 172 9.28 -3.88 -11.13
CA THR A 172 10.56 -4.56 -11.37
C THR A 172 10.86 -5.60 -10.28
N SER A 173 11.74 -6.56 -10.55
CA SER A 173 12.34 -7.47 -9.56
C SER A 173 13.52 -6.86 -8.80
N ALA A 174 14.01 -5.68 -9.22
CA ALA A 174 15.11 -5.00 -8.55
C ALA A 174 14.77 -4.66 -7.08
N PRO A 175 15.76 -4.71 -6.18
CA PRO A 175 15.55 -4.47 -4.75
C PRO A 175 15.21 -3.00 -4.45
N GLU A 176 14.71 -2.78 -3.23
CA GLU A 176 14.41 -1.45 -2.69
C GLU A 176 15.71 -0.69 -2.34
N CYS A 177 16.02 0.39 -3.07
CA CYS A 177 17.11 1.30 -2.75
C CYS A 177 16.89 2.69 -3.37
N ASN A 178 17.49 3.74 -2.80
CA ASN A 178 17.31 5.14 -3.22
C ASN A 178 17.47 5.34 -4.74
N TYR A 179 18.51 4.75 -5.33
CA TYR A 179 18.77 4.84 -6.76
C TYR A 179 17.59 4.31 -7.59
N ASN A 180 17.07 3.13 -7.26
CA ASN A 180 15.96 2.53 -8.00
C ASN A 180 14.67 3.36 -7.88
N PHE A 181 14.42 4.00 -6.72
CA PHE A 181 13.33 4.96 -6.58
C PHE A 181 13.52 6.19 -7.44
N SER A 182 14.72 6.76 -7.44
CA SER A 182 15.05 7.90 -8.29
C SER A 182 14.75 7.57 -9.76
N VAL A 183 15.25 6.45 -10.27
CA VAL A 183 15.00 6.03 -11.66
C VAL A 183 13.50 5.88 -11.95
N MET A 184 12.75 5.27 -11.03
CA MET A 184 11.30 5.12 -11.14
C MET A 184 10.55 6.46 -11.17
N LEU A 185 10.91 7.39 -10.28
CA LEU A 185 10.30 8.72 -10.19
C LEU A 185 10.77 9.66 -11.32
N GLN A 186 11.89 9.33 -11.95
CA GLN A 186 12.41 10.07 -13.10
C GLN A 186 11.78 9.64 -14.44
N ASP A 187 10.98 8.57 -14.44
CA ASP A 187 10.23 8.13 -15.61
C ASP A 187 9.28 9.23 -16.11
N ASP A 188 9.32 9.51 -17.41
CA ASP A 188 8.60 10.66 -18.00
C ASP A 188 7.08 10.59 -17.77
N GLN A 189 6.48 9.39 -17.76
CA GLN A 189 5.04 9.26 -17.50
C GLN A 189 4.71 9.47 -16.02
N ILE A 190 5.61 9.10 -15.12
CA ILE A 190 5.46 9.34 -13.67
C ILE A 190 5.69 10.81 -13.34
N LYS A 191 6.69 11.47 -13.93
CA LYS A 191 6.87 12.93 -13.81
C LYS A 191 5.62 13.66 -14.27
N ARG A 192 5.12 13.31 -15.47
CA ARG A 192 3.92 13.91 -16.03
C ARG A 192 2.71 13.74 -15.13
N LEU A 193 2.53 12.54 -14.55
CA LEU A 193 1.49 12.29 -13.55
C LEU A 193 1.59 13.26 -12.37
N MET A 194 2.80 13.47 -11.86
CA MET A 194 3.04 14.35 -10.71
C MET A 194 2.95 15.85 -11.05
N GLU A 195 3.25 16.25 -12.28
CA GLU A 195 3.21 17.64 -12.75
C GLU A 195 1.81 18.10 -13.17
N GLU A 196 1.02 17.23 -13.82
CA GLU A 196 -0.26 17.59 -14.45
C GLU A 196 -1.48 17.24 -13.58
N TYR A 197 -1.31 16.41 -12.55
CA TYR A 197 -2.41 15.92 -11.71
C TYR A 197 -2.15 16.18 -10.22
N ASN A 198 -3.22 16.25 -9.44
CA ASN A 198 -3.12 16.34 -7.99
C ASN A 198 -2.74 14.96 -7.43
N VAL A 199 -1.54 14.84 -6.86
CA VAL A 199 -0.97 13.57 -6.41
C VAL A 199 -0.43 13.70 -4.98
N SER A 200 -0.63 12.66 -4.17
CA SER A 200 0.06 12.46 -2.88
C SER A 200 0.64 11.06 -2.78
N PHE A 201 1.73 10.90 -2.05
CA PHE A 201 2.34 9.62 -1.71
C PHE A 201 1.76 9.10 -0.40
N THR A 202 1.38 7.83 -0.41
CA THR A 202 0.86 7.08 0.72
C THR A 202 1.76 5.87 0.93
N VAL A 203 2.87 6.12 1.61
CA VAL A 203 4.00 5.18 1.72
C VAL A 203 4.53 5.17 3.15
N ASP A 204 5.24 4.12 3.53
CA ASP A 204 5.89 4.09 4.83
C ASP A 204 6.98 5.17 4.95
N LEU A 205 7.43 5.45 6.18
CA LEU A 205 8.43 6.50 6.42
C LEU A 205 9.78 6.21 5.75
N LYS A 206 10.13 4.94 5.52
CA LYS A 206 11.40 4.56 4.88
C LYS A 206 11.35 4.86 3.39
N ALA A 207 10.28 4.45 2.71
CA ALA A 207 10.02 4.77 1.31
C ALA A 207 9.90 6.28 1.09
N ALA A 208 9.22 7.01 2.00
CA ALA A 208 9.16 8.46 1.94
C ALA A 208 10.54 9.11 2.04
N SER A 209 11.37 8.65 2.98
CA SER A 209 12.77 9.09 3.12
C SER A 209 13.57 8.81 1.85
N TYR A 210 13.37 7.66 1.20
CA TYR A 210 14.03 7.34 -0.06
C TYR A 210 13.63 8.25 -1.21
N CYS A 211 12.35 8.62 -1.31
CA CYS A 211 11.90 9.59 -2.30
C CYS A 211 12.60 10.94 -2.13
N LEU A 212 12.82 11.35 -0.88
CA LEU A 212 13.44 12.63 -0.51
C LEU A 212 14.98 12.57 -0.38
N GLY A 213 15.60 11.41 -0.56
CA GLY A 213 17.05 11.24 -0.37
C GLY A 213 17.50 11.40 1.08
N ILE A 214 16.58 11.31 2.04
CA ILE A 214 16.87 11.40 3.46
C ILE A 214 17.27 10.01 3.97
N MET A 215 18.31 9.96 4.78
CA MET A 215 18.71 8.76 5.52
C MET A 215 18.21 8.77 6.95
N ASN A 216 18.01 7.55 7.48
CA ASN A 216 17.79 7.31 8.91
C ASN A 216 19.07 7.62 9.71
N GLY A 217 19.31 8.90 9.94
CA GLY A 217 20.46 9.43 10.68
C GLY A 217 20.01 10.30 11.85
N ARG A 218 20.70 11.42 12.05
CA ARG A 218 20.43 12.40 13.12
C ARG A 218 19.09 13.12 12.94
N HIS A 219 18.70 13.40 11.70
CA HIS A 219 17.50 14.16 11.34
C HIS A 219 16.49 13.31 10.53
N PRO A 220 15.93 12.24 11.13
CA PRO A 220 15.19 11.20 10.38
C PRO A 220 13.75 11.60 10.00
N CYS A 221 13.27 12.77 10.42
CA CYS A 221 11.93 13.22 10.09
C CYS A 221 11.91 13.81 8.68
N ILE A 222 10.96 13.38 7.85
CA ILE A 222 10.85 13.86 6.47
C ILE A 222 10.23 15.26 6.39
N TRP A 223 9.49 15.68 7.41
CA TRP A 223 8.77 16.96 7.45
C TRP A 223 9.50 18.06 8.21
N CYS A 224 10.50 17.73 9.05
CA CYS A 224 11.25 18.74 9.78
C CYS A 224 12.69 18.32 10.12
N THR A 225 13.49 19.26 10.59
CA THR A 225 14.91 19.07 10.94
C THR A 225 15.12 18.53 12.37
N TRP A 226 14.15 17.80 12.94
CA TRP A 226 14.23 17.27 14.31
C TRP A 226 15.45 16.36 14.54
N ASP A 227 16.30 16.72 15.53
CA ASP A 227 17.44 15.92 15.99
C ASP A 227 16.97 14.82 16.97
N ASN A 228 16.98 13.57 16.51
CA ASN A 228 16.47 12.43 17.28
C ASN A 228 17.23 12.15 18.59
N ARG A 229 18.43 12.72 18.78
CA ARG A 229 19.22 12.59 20.01
C ARG A 229 18.74 13.50 21.13
N ARG A 230 17.95 14.54 20.80
CA ARG A 230 17.46 15.55 21.74
C ARG A 230 16.08 15.21 22.34
N GLY A 231 15.48 14.08 21.94
CA GLY A 231 14.17 13.65 22.43
C GLY A 231 13.01 14.50 21.91
N LEU A 232 11.83 14.33 22.53
CA LEU A 232 10.57 14.92 22.05
C LEU A 232 10.41 16.43 22.38
N ASP A 233 11.10 16.89 23.42
CA ASP A 233 11.10 18.29 23.87
C ASP A 233 12.13 19.17 23.15
N SER A 234 12.77 18.64 22.10
CA SER A 234 13.64 19.47 21.27
C SER A 234 12.80 20.58 20.63
N VAL A 235 13.01 21.81 21.09
CA VAL A 235 12.31 23.02 20.63
C VAL A 235 12.92 23.61 19.35
N GLN A 236 14.06 23.07 18.92
CA GLN A 236 14.80 23.55 17.76
C GLN A 236 14.64 22.57 16.61
N TRP A 237 13.59 22.78 15.82
CA TRP A 237 13.41 22.16 14.51
C TRP A 237 12.67 23.14 13.61
N GLU A 238 12.92 23.02 12.32
CA GLU A 238 12.31 23.82 11.26
C GLU A 238 11.60 22.87 10.30
N GLU A 239 10.49 23.32 9.74
CA GLU A 239 9.81 22.56 8.68
C GLU A 239 10.72 22.45 7.47
N ARG A 240 10.83 21.25 6.91
CA ARG A 240 11.59 21.04 5.69
C ARG A 240 10.78 21.57 4.53
N SER A 241 11.43 22.35 3.69
CA SER A 241 10.90 22.79 2.41
C SER A 241 11.73 22.23 1.26
N SER A 242 11.17 22.31 0.06
CA SER A 242 11.88 22.11 -1.20
C SER A 242 13.16 22.96 -1.26
N ALA A 243 13.07 24.25 -0.89
CA ALA A 243 14.22 25.15 -0.88
C ALA A 243 15.31 24.69 0.09
N HIS A 244 14.94 24.30 1.32
CA HIS A 244 15.86 23.73 2.30
C HIS A 244 16.56 22.47 1.78
N HIS A 245 15.81 21.55 1.17
CA HIS A 245 16.40 20.34 0.58
C HIS A 245 17.37 20.66 -0.55
N LEU A 246 17.03 21.60 -1.43
CA LEU A 246 17.90 21.98 -2.53
C LEU A 246 19.19 22.63 -2.02
N GLU A 247 19.09 23.50 -1.00
CA GLU A 247 20.25 24.11 -0.37
C GLU A 247 21.15 23.05 0.30
N MET A 248 20.58 22.17 1.12
CA MET A 248 21.36 21.11 1.76
C MET A 248 21.99 20.15 0.75
N PHE A 249 21.30 19.91 -0.37
CA PHE A 249 21.83 19.14 -1.47
C PHE A 249 23.02 19.82 -2.17
N GLN A 250 22.92 21.12 -2.45
CA GLN A 250 24.02 21.91 -3.01
C GLN A 250 25.21 21.93 -2.04
N ASN A 251 24.96 22.14 -0.74
CA ASN A 251 26.00 22.08 0.29
C ASN A 251 26.68 20.70 0.32
N LEU A 252 25.92 19.61 0.20
CA LEU A 252 26.48 18.26 0.11
C LEU A 252 27.38 18.12 -1.13
N GLN A 253 26.97 18.66 -2.28
CA GLN A 253 27.77 18.64 -3.51
C GLN A 253 29.07 19.43 -3.37
N ASP A 254 29.02 20.61 -2.76
CA ASP A 254 30.18 21.47 -2.54
C ASP A 254 31.18 20.87 -1.55
N MET A 255 30.69 20.14 -0.53
CA MET A 255 31.52 19.40 0.41
C MET A 255 32.09 18.10 -0.17
N TYR A 256 31.60 17.64 -1.32
CA TYR A 256 31.93 16.34 -1.88
C TYR A 256 33.31 16.33 -2.58
N GLN A 257 34.38 16.07 -1.82
CA GLN A 257 35.71 15.70 -2.33
C GLN A 257 35.99 14.17 -2.26
N GLY A 258 34.94 13.34 -2.21
CA GLY A 258 35.07 11.88 -2.32
C GLY A 258 34.75 11.05 -1.07
N ASP A 259 34.29 11.66 0.05
CA ASP A 259 33.90 10.91 1.26
C ASP A 259 32.53 11.36 1.78
N SER A 260 31.47 10.64 1.42
CA SER A 260 30.08 11.13 1.47
C SER A 260 29.38 11.03 2.81
N LYS A 261 29.79 10.08 3.65
CA LYS A 261 29.01 9.66 4.82
C LYS A 261 29.08 10.60 6.01
N ASN A 262 30.25 11.22 6.22
CA ASN A 262 30.41 12.13 7.36
C ASN A 262 29.70 13.45 7.10
N HIS A 263 29.63 13.89 5.84
CA HIS A 263 29.01 15.16 5.46
C HIS A 263 27.48 15.11 5.34
N ALA A 264 26.90 13.93 5.07
CA ALA A 264 25.44 13.78 5.05
C ALA A 264 24.78 14.09 6.41
N ILE A 265 25.47 13.82 7.52
CA ILE A 265 24.99 14.17 8.86
C ILE A 265 24.92 15.69 9.04
N ASP A 266 25.85 16.43 8.44
CA ASP A 266 25.91 17.89 8.46
C ASP A 266 24.93 18.54 7.47
N CYS A 267 24.44 17.78 6.49
CA CYS A 267 23.40 18.15 5.52
C CYS A 267 22.02 17.59 5.89
N ASP A 268 21.67 17.54 7.19
CA ASP A 268 20.37 17.07 7.68
C ASP A 268 19.97 15.66 7.18
N GLY A 269 20.94 14.79 6.96
CA GLY A 269 20.72 13.40 6.53
C GLY A 269 20.47 13.21 5.03
N ILE A 270 20.68 14.23 4.19
CA ILE A 270 20.55 14.10 2.72
C ILE A 270 21.79 13.39 2.16
N GLU A 271 21.60 12.33 1.37
CA GLU A 271 22.70 11.49 0.83
C GLU A 271 22.71 11.30 -0.69
N ASP A 272 21.57 11.41 -1.37
CA ASP A 272 21.49 10.98 -2.78
C ASP A 272 21.49 12.15 -3.76
N ARG A 273 22.37 12.02 -4.78
CA ARG A 273 22.49 12.90 -5.96
C ARG A 273 21.23 12.97 -6.83
N GLN A 274 20.30 12.05 -6.66
CA GLN A 274 19.16 11.91 -7.57
C GLN A 274 17.79 11.89 -6.88
N ALA A 275 17.75 12.14 -5.57
CA ALA A 275 16.50 12.36 -4.85
C ALA A 275 15.65 13.40 -5.58
N LEU A 276 14.33 13.14 -5.67
CA LEU A 276 13.34 13.90 -6.44
C LEU A 276 13.85 15.30 -6.77
N ASN A 277 14.25 15.52 -8.04
CA ASN A 277 14.56 16.86 -8.54
C ASN A 277 13.46 17.78 -8.02
N VAL A 278 13.88 18.64 -7.09
CA VAL A 278 13.08 19.25 -6.06
C VAL A 278 11.82 19.87 -6.66
N TRP A 279 10.71 19.13 -6.64
CA TRP A 279 9.41 19.69 -6.95
C TRP A 279 9.11 20.70 -5.83
N LEU A 280 8.74 21.92 -6.21
CA LEU A 280 8.41 23.02 -5.29
C LEU A 280 7.07 22.76 -4.60
N VAL A 281 6.99 21.69 -3.80
CA VAL A 281 5.78 21.28 -3.10
C VAL A 281 6.06 21.13 -1.61
N ASP A 282 5.07 21.51 -0.84
CA ASP A 282 4.99 21.23 0.58
C ASP A 282 5.01 19.71 0.82
N PHE A 283 5.98 19.22 1.60
CA PHE A 283 6.09 17.78 1.86
C PHE A 283 4.92 17.21 2.64
N MET A 284 4.21 18.04 3.43
CA MET A 284 2.99 17.62 4.12
C MET A 284 1.82 17.44 3.13
N GLN A 285 1.82 18.16 2.01
CA GLN A 285 0.89 17.93 0.90
C GLN A 285 1.31 16.70 0.07
N MET A 286 2.62 16.49 -0.09
CA MET A 286 3.16 15.43 -0.92
C MET A 286 3.12 14.06 -0.26
N PHE A 287 3.33 13.94 1.05
CA PHE A 287 3.39 12.66 1.76
C PHE A 287 2.31 12.58 2.85
N ASN A 288 1.36 11.65 2.65
CA ASN A 288 0.36 11.30 3.64
C ASN A 288 1.01 10.63 4.85
N LEU A 289 0.44 10.85 6.04
CA LEU A 289 0.90 10.18 7.26
C LEU A 289 0.60 8.67 7.20
N PRO A 290 1.60 7.79 7.39
CA PRO A 290 1.42 6.35 7.28
C PRO A 290 0.78 5.78 8.57
N GLU A 291 -0.54 5.84 8.62
CA GLU A 291 -1.39 5.46 9.74
C GLU A 291 -1.06 4.06 10.28
N LEU A 292 -0.95 3.07 9.38
CA LEU A 292 -0.66 1.70 9.78
C LEU A 292 0.76 1.59 10.36
N HIS A 293 1.75 2.24 9.76
CA HIS A 293 3.12 2.19 10.28
C HIS A 293 3.28 2.96 11.59
N LEU A 294 2.54 4.04 11.80
CA LEU A 294 2.47 4.72 13.10
C LEU A 294 1.86 3.79 14.15
N LEU A 295 0.75 3.13 13.85
CA LEU A 295 0.11 2.15 14.72
C LEU A 295 1.08 1.04 15.11
N LEU A 296 1.69 0.39 14.12
CA LEU A 296 2.61 -0.73 14.34
C LEU A 296 3.82 -0.31 15.15
N GLY A 297 4.49 0.78 14.76
CA GLY A 297 5.76 1.14 15.39
C GLY A 297 5.62 1.72 16.79
N ILE A 298 4.56 2.48 17.08
CA ILE A 298 4.31 3.02 18.43
C ILE A 298 3.71 1.92 19.32
N GLY A 299 2.72 1.19 18.81
CA GLY A 299 2.06 0.11 19.54
C GLY A 299 3.03 -1.00 19.94
N GLN A 300 3.86 -1.49 19.00
CA GLN A 300 4.88 -2.52 19.29
C GLN A 300 5.90 -2.03 20.32
N LYS A 301 6.37 -0.79 20.21
CA LYS A 301 7.34 -0.20 21.17
C LYS A 301 6.79 -0.17 22.58
N LEU A 302 5.54 0.27 22.75
CA LEU A 302 4.89 0.33 24.06
C LEU A 302 4.61 -1.08 24.59
N TYR A 303 4.14 -1.98 23.74
CA TYR A 303 3.87 -3.36 24.08
C TYR A 303 5.13 -4.08 24.59
N ASP A 304 6.25 -3.97 23.86
CA ASP A 304 7.53 -4.60 24.26
C ASP A 304 8.06 -4.00 25.56
N ALA A 305 7.92 -2.69 25.76
CA ALA A 305 8.31 -2.03 27.01
C ALA A 305 7.49 -2.52 28.22
N ILE A 306 6.21 -2.88 28.03
CA ILE A 306 5.41 -3.51 29.08
C ILE A 306 5.94 -4.91 29.38
N LEU A 307 6.14 -5.74 28.36
CA LEU A 307 6.59 -7.12 28.52
C LEU A 307 7.95 -7.24 29.22
N ILE A 308 8.88 -6.31 29.00
CA ILE A 308 10.20 -6.30 29.66
C ILE A 308 10.07 -6.23 31.19
N THR A 309 9.02 -5.59 31.70
CA THR A 309 8.80 -5.41 33.15
C THR A 309 8.00 -6.53 33.81
N MET A 310 7.41 -7.42 33.01
CA MET A 310 6.58 -8.51 33.49
C MET A 310 7.45 -9.70 33.90
N SER A 311 7.03 -10.37 34.98
CA SER A 311 7.54 -11.69 35.36
C SER A 311 7.15 -12.75 34.32
N GLU A 312 7.81 -13.92 34.35
CA GLU A 312 7.50 -15.02 33.42
C GLU A 312 6.07 -15.55 33.60
N ASP A 313 5.58 -15.63 34.85
CA ASP A 313 4.20 -16.05 35.14
C ASP A 313 3.16 -15.06 34.56
N GLU A 314 3.43 -13.75 34.66
CA GLU A 314 2.59 -12.71 34.06
C GLU A 314 2.60 -12.78 32.53
N LYS A 315 3.76 -13.07 31.92
CA LYS A 315 3.87 -13.25 30.46
C LYS A 315 3.09 -14.49 30.00
N GLU A 316 3.19 -15.61 30.72
CA GLU A 316 2.42 -16.81 30.41
C GLU A 316 0.91 -16.55 30.47
N HIS A 317 0.46 -15.87 31.53
CA HIS A 317 -0.93 -15.45 31.66
C HIS A 317 -1.37 -14.53 30.51
N HIS A 318 -0.53 -13.57 30.14
CA HIS A 318 -0.80 -12.65 29.03
C HIS A 318 -0.91 -13.37 27.69
N GLU A 319 -0.02 -14.31 27.38
CA GLU A 319 -0.07 -15.13 26.16
C GLU A 319 -1.33 -16.01 26.12
N ALA A 320 -1.84 -16.48 27.27
CA ALA A 320 -3.13 -17.16 27.34
C ALA A 320 -4.31 -16.22 26.98
N ILE A 321 -4.26 -14.96 27.42
CA ILE A 321 -5.25 -13.93 27.04
C ILE A 321 -5.18 -13.64 25.53
N LEU A 322 -3.99 -13.46 24.95
CA LEU A 322 -3.83 -13.25 23.50
C LEU A 322 -4.46 -14.36 22.68
N LYS A 323 -4.21 -15.63 23.06
CA LYS A 323 -4.82 -16.81 22.43
C LYS A 323 -6.34 -16.78 22.53
N LYS A 324 -6.89 -16.48 23.72
CA LYS A 324 -8.34 -16.35 23.93
C LYS A 324 -8.96 -15.25 23.06
N LEU A 325 -8.25 -14.15 22.87
CA LEU A 325 -8.64 -13.06 21.99
C LEU A 325 -8.31 -13.33 20.52
N ASN A 326 -7.80 -14.49 20.13
CA ASN A 326 -7.40 -14.79 18.76
C ASN A 326 -6.44 -13.72 18.18
N ILE A 327 -5.49 -13.27 19.00
CA ILE A 327 -4.40 -12.37 18.60
C ILE A 327 -3.16 -13.23 18.42
N HIS A 328 -2.61 -13.21 17.21
CA HIS A 328 -1.43 -13.99 16.85
C HIS A 328 -0.28 -13.07 16.45
N ARG A 329 0.94 -13.45 16.82
CA ARG A 329 2.16 -12.85 16.29
C ARG A 329 2.41 -13.39 14.89
N SER A 330 2.98 -12.57 14.03
CA SER A 330 3.39 -13.02 12.70
C SER A 330 4.59 -13.95 12.82
N ALA A 331 4.60 -15.04 12.03
CA ALA A 331 5.79 -15.88 11.86
C ALA A 331 6.91 -15.16 11.09
N TYR A 332 6.54 -14.17 10.27
CA TYR A 332 7.45 -13.25 9.59
C TYR A 332 7.85 -12.08 10.53
N ASN A 333 8.92 -11.35 10.22
CA ASN A 333 9.37 -10.15 10.95
C ASN A 333 9.67 -10.38 12.45
N GLY A 334 10.27 -11.52 12.81
CA GLY A 334 10.82 -11.73 14.16
C GLY A 334 9.79 -11.81 15.29
N GLY A 335 8.52 -12.13 15.00
CA GLY A 335 7.49 -12.29 16.03
C GLY A 335 6.75 -11.00 16.40
N ALA A 336 6.81 -9.96 15.55
CA ALA A 336 6.03 -8.74 15.70
C ALA A 336 4.54 -8.96 15.36
N PHE A 337 3.68 -8.05 15.81
CA PHE A 337 2.26 -8.05 15.41
C PHE A 337 2.05 -7.37 14.06
N GLU A 338 1.17 -7.95 13.24
CA GLU A 338 0.67 -7.31 12.02
C GLU A 338 -0.47 -6.32 12.33
N GLY A 339 -0.89 -5.53 11.33
CA GLY A 339 -1.86 -4.44 11.49
C GLY A 339 -3.14 -4.86 12.21
N ASN A 340 -3.76 -5.97 11.78
CA ASN A 340 -5.00 -6.47 12.39
C ASN A 340 -4.82 -6.87 13.86
N ALA A 341 -3.69 -7.53 14.18
CA ALA A 341 -3.38 -7.93 15.54
C ALA A 341 -3.12 -6.70 16.42
N MET A 342 -2.33 -5.73 15.94
CA MET A 342 -2.04 -4.51 16.69
C MET A 342 -3.30 -3.65 16.91
N ARG A 343 -4.17 -3.49 15.91
CA ARG A 343 -5.47 -2.82 16.10
C ARG A 343 -6.29 -3.49 17.22
N LYS A 344 -6.28 -4.82 17.26
CA LYS A 344 -6.99 -5.57 18.29
C LYS A 344 -6.36 -5.40 19.67
N ILE A 345 -5.03 -5.40 19.77
CA ILE A 345 -4.30 -5.10 21.01
C ILE A 345 -4.67 -3.71 21.53
N THR A 346 -4.63 -2.71 20.66
CA THR A 346 -4.97 -1.33 21.01
C THR A 346 -6.42 -1.22 21.50
N LYS A 347 -7.35 -1.83 20.77
CA LYS A 347 -8.78 -1.83 21.12
C LYS A 347 -9.06 -2.52 22.46
N GLU A 348 -8.48 -3.71 22.67
CA GLU A 348 -8.73 -4.55 23.84
C GLU A 348 -7.72 -4.31 24.98
N VAL A 349 -6.96 -3.20 24.94
CA VAL A 349 -5.83 -2.93 25.87
C VAL A 349 -6.20 -3.06 27.34
N LEU A 350 -7.45 -2.76 27.72
CA LEU A 350 -7.93 -2.86 29.09
C LEU A 350 -8.14 -4.31 29.56
N GLU A 351 -8.35 -5.23 28.61
CA GLU A 351 -8.62 -6.65 28.84
C GLU A 351 -7.35 -7.52 28.74
N LEU A 352 -6.20 -6.92 28.38
CA LEU A 352 -4.94 -7.64 28.14
C LEU A 352 -4.18 -8.05 29.41
N GLY A 353 -4.74 -7.78 30.59
CA GLY A 353 -4.14 -8.21 31.87
C GLY A 353 -2.81 -7.54 32.20
N PHE A 354 -2.51 -6.38 31.61
CA PHE A 354 -1.27 -5.65 31.88
C PHE A 354 -1.23 -5.04 33.29
N PRO A 355 -0.04 -4.89 33.89
CA PRO A 355 0.11 -4.21 35.18
C PRO A 355 -0.33 -2.74 35.10
N LYS A 356 -1.37 -2.37 35.85
CA LYS A 356 -1.97 -1.01 35.80
C LYS A 356 -1.03 0.11 36.26
N SER A 357 0.00 -0.22 37.04
CA SER A 357 1.03 0.71 37.49
C SER A 357 2.14 0.93 36.46
N ASN A 358 2.20 0.13 35.38
CA ASN A 358 3.22 0.28 34.36
C ASN A 358 2.96 1.55 33.51
N SER A 359 3.95 2.44 33.44
CA SER A 359 3.82 3.72 32.71
C SER A 359 3.64 3.52 31.19
N SER A 360 4.26 2.50 30.60
CA SER A 360 4.08 2.15 29.18
C SER A 360 2.67 1.61 28.90
N TYR A 361 2.07 0.89 29.85
CA TYR A 361 0.66 0.49 29.77
C TYR A 361 -0.27 1.70 29.80
N ILE A 362 -0.06 2.62 30.74
CA ILE A 362 -0.84 3.88 30.82
C ILE A 362 -0.72 4.65 29.49
N THR A 363 0.49 4.75 28.94
CA THR A 363 0.73 5.38 27.63
C THR A 363 0.07 4.63 26.48
N LEU A 364 0.04 3.29 26.49
CA LEU A 364 -0.67 2.49 25.48
C LEU A 364 -2.19 2.72 25.53
N VAL A 365 -2.77 2.89 26.72
CA VAL A 365 -4.18 3.28 26.87
C VAL A 365 -4.43 4.67 26.27
N LYS A 366 -3.53 5.64 26.47
CA LYS A 366 -3.64 6.96 25.83
C LYS A 366 -3.43 6.89 24.32
N PHE A 367 -2.55 6.00 23.86
CA PHE A 367 -2.37 5.77 22.43
C PHE A 367 -3.62 5.18 21.78
N ARG A 368 -4.34 4.28 22.46
CA ARG A 368 -5.67 3.82 22.00
C ARG A 368 -6.62 4.99 21.76
N ASP A 369 -6.66 5.95 22.68
CA ASP A 369 -7.55 7.12 22.53
C ASP A 369 -7.18 7.95 21.28
N VAL A 370 -5.90 8.03 20.90
CA VAL A 370 -5.45 8.65 19.63
C VAL A 370 -5.92 7.83 18.43
N VAL A 371 -5.71 6.52 18.45
CA VAL A 371 -6.13 5.62 17.37
C VAL A 371 -7.64 5.67 17.14
N ASP A 372 -8.43 5.58 18.21
CA ASP A 372 -9.89 5.63 18.15
C ASP A 372 -10.43 6.99 17.67
N SER A 373 -9.73 8.08 18.00
CA SER A 373 -10.15 9.45 17.65
C SER A 373 -9.80 9.87 16.23
N CYS A 374 -8.71 9.37 15.62
CA CYS A 374 -8.27 9.89 14.32
C CYS A 374 -7.62 8.90 13.34
N PHE A 375 -7.41 7.63 13.68
CA PHE A 375 -6.84 6.65 12.72
C PHE A 375 -7.91 6.02 11.82
N GLY A 376 -9.19 6.20 12.14
CA GLY A 376 -10.30 5.82 11.27
C GLY A 376 -10.52 6.79 10.10
N LYS A 377 -11.51 6.50 9.24
CA LYS A 377 -11.89 7.37 8.11
C LYS A 377 -12.37 8.75 8.56
N HIS A 378 -13.01 8.83 9.72
CA HIS A 378 -13.56 10.06 10.29
C HIS A 378 -12.98 10.32 11.68
N ILE A 379 -12.80 11.60 12.00
CA ILE A 379 -12.42 12.06 13.32
C ILE A 379 -13.57 11.78 14.30
N LYS A 380 -13.22 11.37 15.53
CA LYS A 380 -14.16 11.19 16.64
C LYS A 380 -13.70 11.97 17.85
N GLY A 381 -14.56 12.84 18.36
CA GLY A 381 -14.27 13.64 19.56
C GLY A 381 -13.09 14.59 19.37
N ASP A 382 -12.43 14.93 20.47
CA ASP A 382 -11.28 15.84 20.48
C ASP A 382 -9.96 15.06 20.34
N PHE A 383 -9.59 14.77 19.10
CA PHE A 383 -8.34 14.06 18.81
C PHE A 383 -7.10 14.87 19.21
N LYS A 384 -7.17 16.21 19.24
CA LYS A 384 -6.05 17.07 19.65
C LYS A 384 -5.73 16.86 21.12
N MET A 385 -6.78 16.79 21.96
CA MET A 385 -6.63 16.44 23.37
C MET A 385 -6.15 14.99 23.58
N ALA A 386 -6.58 14.04 22.75
CA ALA A 386 -6.07 12.68 22.81
C ALA A 386 -4.55 12.64 22.54
N VAL A 387 -4.07 13.34 21.50
CA VAL A 387 -2.64 13.47 21.18
C VAL A 387 -1.87 14.15 22.31
N TYR A 388 -2.41 15.23 22.87
CA TYR A 388 -1.81 15.90 24.02
C TYR A 388 -1.63 14.96 25.22
N HIS A 389 -2.68 14.22 25.60
CA HIS A 389 -2.62 13.28 26.72
C HIS A 389 -1.67 12.12 26.46
N PHE A 390 -1.62 11.62 25.23
CA PHE A 390 -0.62 10.64 24.82
C PHE A 390 0.80 11.19 24.98
N GLU A 391 1.08 12.40 24.50
CA GLU A 391 2.41 13.03 24.60
C GLU A 391 2.85 13.15 26.06
N GLN A 392 1.99 13.65 26.95
CA GLN A 392 2.33 13.79 28.37
C GLN A 392 2.63 12.42 29.01
N SER A 393 1.83 11.41 28.71
CA SER A 393 2.04 10.04 29.21
C SER A 393 3.33 9.43 28.67
N PHE A 394 3.64 9.64 27.38
CA PHE A 394 4.86 9.12 26.75
C PHE A 394 6.11 9.74 27.37
N LYS A 395 6.12 11.05 27.67
CA LYS A 395 7.22 11.70 28.40
C LYS A 395 7.44 11.06 29.77
N GLN A 396 6.35 10.78 30.48
CA GLN A 396 6.40 10.15 31.81
C GLN A 396 6.86 8.68 31.76
N SER A 397 6.71 7.97 30.63
CA SER A 397 7.15 6.58 30.52
C SER A 397 8.67 6.43 30.39
N GLY A 398 9.41 7.52 30.15
CA GLY A 398 10.88 7.51 30.06
C GLY A 398 11.43 6.77 28.83
N LEU A 399 10.58 6.44 27.86
CA LEU A 399 11.00 5.74 26.64
C LEU A 399 11.69 6.71 25.67
N SER A 400 12.64 6.21 24.89
CA SER A 400 13.28 6.99 23.84
C SER A 400 12.26 7.45 22.79
N CYS A 401 12.35 8.68 22.30
CA CYS A 401 11.49 9.16 21.22
C CYS A 401 11.91 8.50 19.89
N SER A 402 11.01 7.77 19.25
CA SER A 402 11.23 7.29 17.86
C SER A 402 10.70 8.31 16.86
N THR A 403 11.14 8.23 15.60
CA THR A 403 10.61 9.07 14.52
C THR A 403 9.08 8.99 14.44
N LYS A 404 8.50 7.81 14.61
CA LYS A 404 7.03 7.63 14.60
C LYS A 404 6.33 8.36 15.74
N VAL A 405 6.90 8.35 16.94
CA VAL A 405 6.36 9.12 18.08
C VAL A 405 6.48 10.62 17.83
N HIS A 406 7.62 11.08 17.32
CA HIS A 406 7.80 12.48 16.95
C HIS A 406 6.77 12.92 15.90
N VAL A 407 6.59 12.15 14.83
CA VAL A 407 5.61 12.41 13.77
C VAL A 407 4.20 12.50 14.32
N LEU A 408 3.81 11.57 15.20
CA LEU A 408 2.49 11.62 15.82
C LEU A 408 2.30 12.87 16.69
N CYS A 409 3.28 13.25 17.50
CA CYS A 409 3.15 14.36 18.44
C CYS A 409 3.33 15.76 17.80
N ARG A 410 3.93 15.85 16.61
CA ARG A 410 4.26 17.14 15.97
C ARG A 410 3.55 17.36 14.64
N HIS A 411 3.38 16.31 13.84
CA HIS A 411 2.88 16.44 12.46
C HIS A 411 1.43 15.98 12.30
N LEU A 412 0.91 15.13 13.19
CA LEU A 412 -0.46 14.62 13.09
C LEU A 412 -1.53 15.71 13.11
N ILE A 413 -1.46 16.64 14.08
CA ILE A 413 -2.46 17.69 14.22
C ILE A 413 -2.41 18.67 13.03
N PRO A 414 -1.24 19.22 12.62
CA PRO A 414 -1.14 20.04 11.42
C PRO A 414 -1.62 19.30 10.16
N PHE A 415 -1.23 18.03 9.98
CA PHE A 415 -1.63 17.23 8.82
C PHE A 415 -3.15 17.14 8.70
N ILE A 416 -3.82 16.65 9.75
CA ILE A 416 -5.27 16.48 9.76
C ILE A 416 -5.99 17.82 9.61
N THR A 417 -5.50 18.88 10.24
CA THR A 417 -6.19 20.18 10.26
C THR A 417 -6.06 20.92 8.92
N ASN A 418 -4.94 20.77 8.22
CA ASN A 418 -4.61 21.62 7.07
C ASN A 418 -4.68 20.89 5.73
N TYR A 419 -4.56 19.56 5.70
CA TYR A 419 -4.41 18.80 4.44
C TYR A 419 -5.48 17.73 4.23
N LEU A 420 -6.30 17.43 5.24
CA LEU A 420 -7.45 16.56 5.08
C LEU A 420 -8.76 17.37 5.03
N PRO A 421 -9.77 16.89 4.30
CA PRO A 421 -11.11 17.48 4.35
C PRO A 421 -11.68 17.47 5.77
N ASP A 422 -12.53 18.46 6.07
CA ASP A 422 -13.14 18.61 7.39
C ASP A 422 -13.82 17.31 7.87
N GLY A 423 -13.45 16.89 9.09
CA GLY A 423 -13.99 15.70 9.74
C GLY A 423 -13.37 14.37 9.28
N MET A 424 -12.40 14.37 8.37
CA MET A 424 -11.69 13.17 7.92
C MET A 424 -10.50 12.85 8.82
N GLY A 425 -10.32 11.56 9.14
CA GLY A 425 -9.15 11.03 9.86
C GLY A 425 -8.16 10.37 8.92
N LEU A 426 -7.05 9.85 9.46
CA LEU A 426 -5.97 9.23 8.65
C LEU A 426 -6.44 8.03 7.83
N GLY A 427 -7.52 7.36 8.24
CA GLY A 427 -8.08 6.23 7.49
C GLY A 427 -8.58 6.61 6.09
N SER A 428 -8.74 7.90 5.77
CA SER A 428 -9.04 8.37 4.41
C SER A 428 -7.84 8.22 3.47
N VAL A 429 -6.63 8.40 3.99
CA VAL A 429 -5.36 8.37 3.27
C VAL A 429 -4.48 7.19 3.70
N SER A 430 -5.09 6.08 4.10
CA SER A 430 -4.40 4.91 4.64
C SER A 430 -3.58 4.16 3.57
N GLU A 431 -2.40 3.68 3.97
CA GLU A 431 -1.51 2.87 3.12
C GLU A 431 -1.92 1.39 2.99
N GLN A 432 -2.93 0.95 3.73
CA GLN A 432 -3.34 -0.47 3.80
C GLN A 432 -3.71 -1.10 2.46
N ALA A 433 -4.28 -0.30 1.55
CA ALA A 433 -4.63 -0.78 0.22
C ALA A 433 -3.38 -1.23 -0.54
N PHE A 434 -2.31 -0.41 -0.48
CA PHE A 434 -1.05 -0.68 -1.16
C PHE A 434 -0.37 -1.93 -0.60
N GLU A 435 -0.33 -2.11 0.72
CA GLU A 435 0.23 -3.34 1.31
C GLU A 435 -0.52 -4.61 0.88
N SER A 436 -1.83 -4.53 0.73
CA SER A 436 -2.65 -5.65 0.27
C SER A 436 -2.38 -6.01 -1.20
N ALA A 437 -1.90 -5.05 -1.99
CA ALA A 437 -1.51 -5.24 -3.39
C ALA A 437 -0.37 -6.27 -3.52
N HIS A 438 0.52 -6.38 -2.53
CA HIS A 438 1.55 -7.41 -2.46
C HIS A 438 1.01 -8.82 -2.60
N SER A 439 0.04 -9.15 -1.73
CA SER A 439 -0.52 -10.48 -1.65
C SER A 439 -1.20 -10.86 -2.95
N ARG A 440 -1.85 -9.88 -3.58
CA ARG A 440 -2.52 -10.04 -4.88
C ARG A 440 -1.53 -10.23 -6.02
N PHE A 441 -0.56 -9.33 -6.19
CA PHE A 441 0.47 -9.43 -7.23
C PHE A 441 1.23 -10.75 -7.11
N GLY A 442 1.73 -11.05 -5.91
CA GLY A 442 2.46 -12.27 -5.64
C GLY A 442 1.63 -13.52 -5.95
N ARG A 443 0.34 -13.54 -5.63
CA ARG A 443 -0.54 -14.66 -6.00
C ARG A 443 -0.64 -14.84 -7.52
N VAL A 444 -0.83 -13.76 -8.29
CA VAL A 444 -0.93 -13.85 -9.76
C VAL A 444 0.40 -14.31 -10.36
N TRP A 445 1.52 -13.73 -9.93
CA TRP A 445 2.85 -14.13 -10.34
C TRP A 445 3.11 -15.62 -10.07
N GLU A 446 3.01 -16.04 -8.81
CA GLU A 446 3.34 -17.39 -8.35
C GLU A 446 2.46 -18.47 -9.01
N THR A 447 1.19 -18.18 -9.27
CA THR A 447 0.25 -19.18 -9.80
C THR A 447 0.20 -19.27 -11.32
N LYS A 448 0.64 -18.23 -12.05
CA LYS A 448 0.44 -18.16 -13.51
C LYS A 448 1.71 -17.88 -14.31
N TYR A 449 2.57 -16.99 -13.84
CA TYR A 449 3.60 -16.35 -14.67
C TYR A 449 5.02 -16.50 -14.14
N LYS A 450 5.20 -17.11 -12.96
CA LYS A 450 6.49 -17.25 -12.32
C LYS A 450 7.54 -17.85 -13.26
N CYS A 451 8.60 -17.10 -13.46
CA CYS A 451 9.81 -17.51 -14.15
C CYS A 451 11.02 -16.78 -13.56
N GLN A 452 12.22 -17.29 -13.83
CA GLN A 452 13.46 -16.63 -13.40
C GLN A 452 13.77 -15.45 -14.33
N GLU A 453 14.49 -14.44 -13.84
CA GLU A 453 14.81 -13.22 -14.58
C GLU A 453 15.67 -13.49 -15.83
N GLU A 454 16.49 -14.55 -15.80
CA GLU A 454 17.32 -15.00 -16.92
C GLU A 454 16.52 -15.72 -18.02
N ASN A 455 15.23 -16.01 -17.79
CA ASN A 455 14.39 -16.68 -18.78
C ASN A 455 14.01 -15.71 -19.90
N GLU A 456 14.13 -16.13 -21.16
CA GLU A 456 13.72 -15.32 -22.33
C GLU A 456 12.25 -14.87 -22.29
N LYS A 457 11.38 -15.60 -21.58
CA LYS A 457 9.96 -15.25 -21.40
C LYS A 457 9.70 -14.34 -20.22
N PHE A 458 10.70 -14.00 -19.42
CA PHE A 458 10.53 -13.11 -18.26
C PHE A 458 9.83 -11.79 -18.59
N PRO A 459 10.23 -11.01 -19.61
CA PRO A 459 9.53 -9.77 -19.96
C PRO A 459 8.05 -10.00 -20.28
N GLU A 460 7.74 -11.03 -21.07
CA GLU A 460 6.36 -11.39 -21.41
C GLU A 460 5.56 -11.80 -20.17
N CYS A 461 6.15 -12.60 -19.28
CA CYS A 461 5.52 -13.04 -18.03
C CYS A 461 5.26 -11.87 -17.07
N LEU A 462 6.22 -10.95 -16.94
CA LEU A 462 6.10 -9.78 -16.08
C LEU A 462 5.01 -8.83 -16.62
N LEU A 463 5.04 -8.52 -17.91
CA LEU A 463 4.02 -7.71 -18.58
C LEU A 463 2.64 -8.34 -18.40
N ASN A 464 2.51 -9.64 -18.67
CA ASN A 464 1.26 -10.37 -18.49
C ASN A 464 0.76 -10.37 -17.05
N THR A 465 1.65 -10.31 -16.06
CA THR A 465 1.27 -10.22 -14.65
C THR A 465 0.67 -8.86 -14.34
N VAL A 466 1.36 -7.77 -14.72
CA VAL A 466 0.89 -6.39 -14.57
C VAL A 466 -0.46 -6.19 -15.24
N SER A 467 -0.59 -6.67 -16.47
CA SER A 467 -1.84 -6.57 -17.22
C SER A 467 -2.96 -7.37 -16.58
N ASP A 468 -2.69 -8.57 -16.04
CA ASP A 468 -3.74 -9.34 -15.35
C ASP A 468 -4.20 -8.65 -14.07
N VAL A 469 -3.28 -8.12 -13.26
CA VAL A 469 -3.67 -7.45 -12.00
C VAL A 469 -4.45 -6.18 -12.28
N ASN A 470 -4.05 -5.39 -13.29
CA ASN A 470 -4.71 -4.16 -13.70
C ASN A 470 -6.06 -4.41 -14.37
N PHE A 471 -6.17 -5.40 -15.27
CA PHE A 471 -7.41 -5.72 -15.98
C PHE A 471 -8.58 -6.05 -15.03
N VAL A 472 -8.32 -6.82 -13.98
CA VAL A 472 -9.31 -7.09 -12.93
C VAL A 472 -9.79 -5.79 -12.25
N ASN A 473 -8.91 -4.80 -12.09
CA ASN A 473 -9.26 -3.53 -11.46
C ASN A 473 -10.08 -2.61 -12.37
N PHE A 474 -9.89 -2.70 -13.68
CA PHE A 474 -10.73 -2.01 -14.66
C PHE A 474 -12.15 -2.55 -14.67
N ILE A 475 -12.28 -3.88 -14.69
CA ILE A 475 -13.58 -4.54 -14.72
C ILE A 475 -14.38 -4.30 -13.44
N ASN A 476 -13.74 -4.28 -12.27
CA ASN A 476 -14.47 -4.04 -11.02
C ASN A 476 -14.96 -2.59 -10.88
N LYS A 477 -14.55 -1.68 -11.80
CA LYS A 477 -15.05 -0.30 -11.86
C LYS A 477 -16.24 -0.15 -12.82
N SER A 478 -16.29 -0.93 -13.91
CA SER A 478 -17.38 -0.92 -14.91
C SER A 478 -18.59 -1.72 -14.46
#